data_AF-A0A0S2FH15-F1
#
_entry.id   AF-A0A0S2FH15-F1
#
_cell.length_a   1.000
_cell.length_b   1.000
_cell.length_c   1.000
_cell.angle_alpha   90.00
_cell.angle_beta   90.00
_cell.angle_gamma   90.00
#
_symmetry.space_group_name_H-M   'P 1'
#
loop_
_entity.id
_entity.type
_entity.pdbx_description
1 polymer ?
#
loop_
_entity_poly.entity_id
_entity_poly.type
_entity_poly.pdbx_seq_one_letter_code
_entity_poly.pdbx_strand_id
1 'polypeptide(L)'
;MSREGDAEDAMSSFNPYEAPKSALVHSPRDTGEQAGPWRDGKDLVAQRSSELPARCVKCNAEATAPKLLQRYYWHHRGWHLLILFNLVIYVIVRVAIRKSARLNVGVCAVHARQRLVAMWAAVLLLSASVATLLVAMNRQLGGEMYLLSLVLLIAAIAVGLVKARLLYPKRISERYARYAGCGDEFLATLPSFGDSDR
;
A
#
# COMPACT_ATOMS: atom_id res chain seq x y z
N MET A 1 53.13 38.95 -39.66
CA MET A 1 54.04 38.03 -38.96
C MET A 1 53.44 37.74 -37.59
N SER A 2 52.62 36.70 -37.50
CA SER A 2 51.99 36.26 -36.25
C SER A 2 51.99 34.74 -36.28
N ARG A 3 52.93 34.11 -35.55
CA ARG A 3 52.97 32.66 -35.31
C ARG A 3 54.05 32.34 -34.27
N GLU A 4 53.79 32.70 -33.02
CA GLU A 4 54.51 32.26 -31.82
C GLU A 4 53.48 31.79 -30.80
N GLY A 5 52.70 30.75 -31.13
CA GLY A 5 51.64 30.25 -30.25
C GLY A 5 51.38 28.75 -30.30
N ASP A 6 52.13 27.99 -31.10
CA ASP A 6 51.78 26.60 -31.43
C ASP A 6 52.75 25.56 -30.81
N ALA A 7 53.54 25.92 -29.78
CA ALA A 7 54.62 25.07 -29.27
C ALA A 7 54.42 24.47 -27.86
N GLU A 8 53.34 24.79 -27.15
CA GLU A 8 53.13 24.31 -25.76
C GLU A 8 52.10 23.17 -25.60
N ASP A 9 51.37 22.80 -26.65
CA ASP A 9 50.17 21.96 -26.47
C ASP A 9 50.38 20.44 -26.71
N ALA A 10 51.63 20.00 -26.89
CA ALA A 10 51.95 18.61 -27.22
C ALA A 10 52.82 17.87 -26.19
N MET A 11 52.90 18.37 -24.95
CA MET A 11 53.53 17.64 -23.84
C MET A 11 52.49 16.87 -23.01
N SER A 12 52.15 15.68 -23.52
CA SER A 12 51.86 14.47 -22.75
C SER A 12 51.07 14.64 -21.44
N SER A 13 49.75 14.74 -21.54
CA SER A 13 48.86 14.49 -20.39
C SER A 13 48.65 12.98 -20.17
N PHE A 14 49.71 12.18 -20.21
CA PHE A 14 49.66 10.80 -19.71
C PHE A 14 49.63 10.87 -18.19
N ASN A 15 48.44 10.89 -17.61
CA ASN A 15 48.23 10.90 -16.16
C ASN A 15 48.34 9.46 -15.62
N PRO A 16 49.45 9.05 -14.97
CA PRO A 16 49.64 7.69 -14.47
C PRO A 16 48.68 7.34 -13.32
N TYR A 17 47.99 8.35 -12.78
CA TYR A 17 47.00 8.25 -11.72
C TYR A 17 45.56 8.44 -12.24
N GLU A 18 45.32 8.44 -13.56
CA GLU A 18 43.95 8.36 -14.08
C GLU A 18 43.36 7.03 -13.65
N ALA A 19 42.42 7.08 -12.70
CA ALA A 19 41.78 5.89 -12.18
C ALA A 19 41.18 5.11 -13.36
N PRO A 20 41.36 3.78 -13.40
CA PRO A 20 40.73 2.98 -14.44
C PRO A 20 39.24 3.29 -14.41
N LYS A 21 38.70 3.76 -15.54
CA LYS A 21 37.27 3.89 -15.77
C LYS A 21 36.71 2.47 -15.83
N SER A 22 36.67 1.79 -14.69
CA SER A 22 35.79 0.67 -14.52
C SER A 22 34.44 1.23 -14.91
N ALA A 23 33.83 0.67 -15.95
CA ALA A 23 32.41 0.79 -16.09
C ALA A 23 31.89 0.28 -14.74
N LEU A 24 31.47 1.20 -13.88
CA LEU A 24 30.50 0.87 -12.88
C LEU A 24 29.32 0.40 -13.72
N VAL A 25 29.32 -0.89 -14.04
CA VAL A 25 28.09 -1.63 -14.23
C VAL A 25 27.39 -1.32 -12.91
N HIS A 26 26.58 -0.26 -12.93
CA HIS A 26 25.37 -0.25 -12.14
C HIS A 26 24.78 -1.59 -12.49
N SER A 27 25.05 -2.59 -11.65
CA SER A 27 24.27 -3.81 -11.67
C SER A 27 22.86 -3.26 -11.64
N PRO A 28 22.08 -3.42 -12.70
CA PRO A 28 20.71 -3.06 -12.62
C PRO A 28 20.14 -4.10 -11.67
N ARG A 29 20.19 -3.82 -10.36
CA ARG A 29 19.22 -4.38 -9.45
C ARG A 29 17.82 -3.84 -9.76
N ASP A 30 17.68 -2.96 -10.76
CA ASP A 30 16.43 -2.25 -11.06
C ASP A 30 15.97 -2.26 -12.53
N THR A 31 16.59 -3.01 -13.45
CA THR A 31 16.02 -3.16 -14.81
C THR A 31 16.20 -4.57 -15.36
N GLY A 32 15.14 -5.37 -15.35
CA GLY A 32 14.93 -6.35 -16.42
C GLY A 32 14.68 -7.82 -16.07
N GLU A 33 14.78 -8.25 -14.81
CA GLU A 33 14.49 -9.65 -14.47
C GLU A 33 13.43 -9.76 -13.37
N GLN A 34 12.19 -9.63 -13.82
CA GLN A 34 10.99 -10.12 -13.14
C GLN A 34 10.73 -9.54 -11.73
N ALA A 35 10.73 -8.23 -11.56
CA ALA A 35 10.14 -7.59 -10.37
C ALA A 35 8.64 -7.33 -10.61
N GLY A 36 7.84 -8.39 -10.72
CA GLY A 36 6.40 -8.25 -10.90
C GLY A 36 5.71 -7.57 -9.71
N PRO A 37 4.53 -7.00 -9.93
CA PRO A 37 3.32 -7.63 -9.44
C PRO A 37 2.97 -8.87 -10.29
N TRP A 38 2.64 -9.97 -9.62
CA TRP A 38 2.20 -11.23 -10.22
C TRP A 38 0.81 -11.61 -9.72
N ARG A 39 0.17 -12.52 -10.46
CA ARG A 39 -1.08 -13.17 -10.06
C ARG A 39 -0.79 -14.57 -9.52
N ASP A 40 -1.32 -14.87 -8.34
CA ASP A 40 -1.45 -16.23 -7.82
C ASP A 40 -2.94 -16.52 -7.57
N GLY A 41 -3.61 -17.11 -8.56
CA GLY A 41 -5.06 -17.35 -8.52
C GLY A 41 -5.88 -16.06 -8.39
N LYS A 42 -6.45 -15.82 -7.20
CA LYS A 42 -7.22 -14.60 -6.84
C LYS A 42 -6.42 -13.61 -6.00
N ASP A 43 -5.17 -13.94 -5.68
CA ASP A 43 -4.28 -13.13 -4.88
C ASP A 43 -3.29 -12.39 -5.79
N LEU A 44 -3.02 -11.13 -5.47
CA LEU A 44 -1.94 -10.33 -6.03
C LEU A 44 -0.67 -10.60 -5.21
N VAL A 45 0.41 -10.99 -5.87
CA VAL A 45 1.74 -11.12 -5.25
C VAL A 45 2.58 -9.94 -5.68
N ALA A 46 3.18 -9.23 -4.74
CA ALA A 46 4.02 -8.08 -5.02
C ALA A 46 5.21 -8.05 -4.06
N GLN A 47 6.32 -7.45 -4.47
CA GLN A 47 7.43 -7.20 -3.55
C GLN A 47 7.03 -6.16 -2.49
N ARG A 48 7.76 -6.09 -1.37
CA ARG A 48 7.43 -5.19 -0.25
C ARG A 48 7.39 -3.70 -0.58
N SER A 49 7.98 -3.29 -1.70
CA SER A 49 8.05 -1.90 -2.18
C SER A 49 7.79 -1.81 -3.69
N SER A 50 6.99 -2.72 -4.26
CA SER A 50 6.71 -2.69 -5.69
C SER A 50 5.74 -1.56 -6.07
N GLU A 51 5.93 -1.01 -7.25
CA GLU A 51 4.95 -0.15 -7.88
C GLU A 51 3.98 -0.97 -8.72
N LEU A 52 2.67 -0.78 -8.53
CA LEU A 52 1.71 -1.37 -9.45
C LEU A 52 1.65 -0.56 -10.75
N PRO A 53 1.24 -1.22 -11.85
CA PRO A 53 0.83 -0.54 -13.07
C PRO A 53 -0.15 0.60 -12.78
N ALA A 54 -0.13 1.66 -13.60
CA ALA A 54 -1.02 2.80 -13.49
C ALA A 54 -2.47 2.48 -13.95
N ARG A 55 -3.02 1.37 -13.44
CA ARG A 55 -4.37 0.89 -13.71
C ARG A 55 -5.12 0.67 -12.40
N CYS A 56 -6.43 0.72 -12.46
CA CYS A 56 -7.29 0.50 -11.32
C CYS A 56 -7.23 -0.96 -10.87
N VAL A 57 -6.87 -1.20 -9.61
CA VAL A 57 -6.82 -2.57 -9.06
C VAL A 57 -8.17 -3.30 -8.96
N LYS A 58 -9.30 -2.61 -9.22
CA LYS A 58 -10.66 -3.18 -9.15
C LYS A 58 -11.24 -3.50 -10.52
N CYS A 59 -11.12 -2.60 -11.49
CA CYS A 59 -11.73 -2.74 -12.82
C CYS A 59 -10.74 -2.56 -13.97
N ASN A 60 -9.44 -2.51 -13.69
CA ASN A 60 -8.36 -2.38 -14.68
C ASN A 60 -8.39 -1.13 -15.61
N ALA A 61 -9.37 -0.25 -15.43
CA ALA A 61 -9.44 1.04 -16.11
C ALA A 61 -8.23 1.92 -15.78
N GLU A 62 -8.00 2.95 -16.59
CA GLU A 62 -6.90 3.90 -16.36
C GLU A 62 -6.98 4.52 -14.96
N ALA A 63 -5.86 4.51 -14.24
CA ALA A 63 -5.81 5.08 -12.89
C ALA A 63 -5.72 6.60 -12.99
N THR A 64 -6.47 7.29 -12.12
CA THR A 64 -6.34 8.74 -11.97
C THR A 64 -5.09 9.01 -11.14
N ALA A 65 -4.18 9.85 -11.65
CA ALA A 65 -3.03 10.31 -10.88
C ALA A 65 -3.49 11.25 -9.74
N PRO A 66 -2.83 11.26 -8.56
CA PRO A 66 -1.65 10.46 -8.18
C PRO A 66 -1.98 9.04 -7.73
N LYS A 67 -1.05 8.10 -7.91
CA LYS A 67 -1.15 6.74 -7.33
C LYS A 67 -1.15 6.84 -5.80
N LEU A 68 -1.95 5.99 -5.15
CA LEU A 68 -2.13 6.03 -3.70
C LEU A 68 -1.10 5.14 -3.01
N LEU A 69 -0.14 5.76 -2.32
CA LEU A 69 0.85 5.02 -1.52
C LEU A 69 0.18 4.45 -0.27
N GLN A 70 -0.05 3.15 -0.24
CA GLN A 70 -0.65 2.46 0.90
C GLN A 70 0.40 1.60 1.63
N ARG A 71 0.42 1.72 2.96
CA ARG A 71 1.22 0.85 3.82
C ARG A 71 0.32 -0.20 4.46
N TYR A 72 0.64 -1.46 4.21
CA TYR A 72 -0.06 -2.60 4.78
C TYR A 72 0.76 -3.22 5.91
N TYR A 73 0.06 -3.60 6.97
CA TYR A 73 0.62 -4.29 8.13
C TYR A 73 -0.02 -5.66 8.24
N TRP A 74 0.80 -6.67 8.47
CA TRP A 74 0.32 -8.02 8.74
C TRP A 74 0.48 -8.31 10.23
N HIS A 75 -0.61 -8.72 10.86
CA HIS A 75 -0.65 -9.11 12.27
C HIS A 75 -0.73 -10.62 12.36
N HIS A 76 0.32 -11.24 12.91
CA HIS A 76 0.31 -12.67 13.19
C HIS A 76 -0.62 -12.95 14.39
N ARG A 77 -1.59 -13.85 14.20
CA ARG A 77 -2.67 -14.09 15.18
C ARG A 77 -2.18 -14.56 16.55
N GLY A 78 -1.06 -15.29 16.63
CA GLY A 78 -0.55 -15.86 17.89
C GLY A 78 -0.12 -14.85 18.96
N TRP A 79 0.17 -13.59 18.59
CA TRP A 79 0.70 -12.60 19.55
C TRP A 79 -0.34 -12.05 20.55
N HIS A 80 -1.63 -12.34 20.33
CA HIS A 80 -2.69 -11.89 21.25
C HIS A 80 -2.55 -12.57 22.62
N LEU A 81 -1.90 -13.73 22.72
CA LEU A 81 -1.67 -14.42 23.98
C LEU A 81 -0.76 -13.62 24.94
N LEU A 82 0.14 -12.78 24.40
CA LEU A 82 1.02 -11.94 25.23
C LEU A 82 0.26 -10.82 25.95
N ILE A 83 -0.95 -10.47 25.51
CA ILE A 83 -1.77 -9.44 26.17
C ILE A 83 -2.17 -9.85 27.60
N LEU A 84 -2.25 -11.16 27.85
CA LEU A 84 -2.62 -11.72 29.15
C LEU A 84 -1.50 -11.60 30.18
N PHE A 85 -0.24 -11.52 29.73
CA PHE A 85 0.93 -11.44 30.62
C PHE A 85 1.31 -10.01 30.94
N ASN A 86 1.38 -9.12 29.93
CA ASN A 86 1.69 -7.72 30.16
C ASN A 86 1.40 -6.86 28.92
N LEU A 87 0.55 -5.83 29.08
CA LEU A 87 0.16 -4.95 27.98
C LEU A 87 1.35 -4.15 27.40
N VAL A 88 2.28 -3.72 28.25
CA VAL A 88 3.46 -2.93 27.82
C VAL A 88 4.41 -3.79 26.99
N ILE A 89 4.72 -5.01 27.46
CA ILE A 89 5.55 -5.97 26.71
C ILE A 89 4.89 -6.30 25.36
N TYR A 90 3.57 -6.52 25.34
CA TYR A 90 2.83 -6.75 24.10
C TYR A 90 3.00 -5.60 23.10
N VAL A 91 2.87 -4.34 23.53
CA VAL A 91 3.03 -3.19 22.63
C VAL A 91 4.46 -3.12 22.07
N ILE A 92 5.48 -3.31 22.91
CA ILE A 92 6.88 -3.27 22.48
C ILE A 92 7.17 -4.37 21.45
N VAL A 93 6.82 -5.62 21.76
CA VAL A 93 7.01 -6.77 20.87
C VAL A 93 6.26 -6.57 19.56
N ARG A 94 5.02 -6.08 19.64
CA ARG A 94 4.19 -5.79 18.45
C ARG A 94 4.83 -4.73 17.56
N VAL A 95 5.43 -3.68 18.12
CA VAL A 95 6.10 -2.64 17.33
C VAL A 95 7.42 -3.14 16.75
N ALA A 96 8.17 -3.96 17.49
CA ALA A 96 9.46 -4.51 17.04
C ALA A 96 9.32 -5.52 15.89
N ILE A 97 8.30 -6.39 15.94
CA ILE A 97 8.14 -7.51 14.99
C ILE A 97 7.26 -7.14 13.79
N ARG A 98 6.65 -5.94 13.77
CA ARG A 98 5.71 -5.55 12.70
C ARG A 98 6.37 -5.62 11.32
N LYS A 99 5.91 -6.55 10.49
CA LYS A 99 6.26 -6.58 9.07
C LYS A 99 5.33 -5.60 8.35
N SER A 100 5.93 -4.66 7.61
CA SER A 100 5.20 -3.69 6.79
C SER A 100 5.60 -3.82 5.33
N ALA A 101 4.64 -3.63 4.43
CA ALA A 101 4.85 -3.55 3.00
C ALA A 101 4.21 -2.25 2.49
N ARG A 102 4.91 -1.54 1.62
CA ARG A 102 4.43 -0.32 0.96
C ARG A 102 4.07 -0.68 -0.48
N LEU A 103 2.87 -0.31 -0.90
CA LEU A 103 2.37 -0.62 -2.22
C LEU A 103 1.79 0.65 -2.83
N ASN A 104 2.23 1.00 -4.04
CA ASN A 104 1.68 2.15 -4.75
C ASN A 104 0.51 1.69 -5.64
N VAL A 105 -0.72 2.05 -5.28
CA VAL A 105 -1.93 1.48 -5.86
C VAL A 105 -2.66 2.50 -6.74
N GLY A 106 -2.91 2.15 -8.00
CA GLY A 106 -3.74 2.92 -8.91
C GLY A 106 -5.24 2.66 -8.69
N VAL A 107 -6.05 3.72 -8.75
CA VAL A 107 -7.52 3.64 -8.68
C VAL A 107 -8.13 4.61 -9.70
N CYS A 108 -9.21 4.22 -10.37
CA CYS A 108 -9.92 5.12 -11.29
C CYS A 108 -10.82 6.10 -10.51
N ALA A 109 -11.21 7.21 -11.15
CA ALA A 109 -12.06 8.24 -10.57
C ALA A 109 -13.39 7.71 -10.01
N VAL A 110 -13.99 6.71 -10.67
CA VAL A 110 -15.26 6.09 -10.22
C VAL A 110 -15.09 5.41 -8.86
N HIS A 111 -14.09 4.53 -8.75
CA HIS A 111 -13.81 3.82 -7.50
C HIS A 111 -13.26 4.76 -6.41
N ALA A 112 -12.50 5.80 -6.77
CA ALA A 112 -12.08 6.84 -5.85
C ALA A 112 -13.30 7.59 -5.27
N ARG A 113 -14.25 7.99 -6.13
CA ARG A 113 -15.50 8.65 -5.72
C ARG A 113 -16.37 7.75 -4.86
N GLN A 114 -16.55 6.48 -5.22
CA GLN A 114 -17.31 5.53 -4.40
C GLN A 114 -16.74 5.39 -2.99
N ARG A 115 -15.41 5.40 -2.85
CA ARG A 115 -14.74 5.38 -1.54
C ARG A 115 -14.97 6.66 -0.76
N LEU A 116 -14.88 7.82 -1.40
CA LEU A 116 -15.16 9.11 -0.75
C LEU A 116 -16.63 9.19 -0.30
N VAL A 117 -17.57 8.80 -1.15
CA VAL A 117 -19.00 8.75 -0.80
C VAL A 117 -19.24 7.79 0.36
N ALA A 118 -18.60 6.62 0.38
CA ALA A 118 -18.70 5.68 1.49
C ALA A 118 -18.09 6.22 2.79
N MET A 119 -16.96 6.93 2.71
CA MET A 119 -16.36 7.61 3.87
C MET A 119 -17.30 8.68 4.42
N TRP A 120 -17.86 9.53 3.56
CA TRP A 120 -18.84 10.54 3.96
C TRP A 120 -20.10 9.91 4.55
N ALA A 121 -20.61 8.84 3.95
CA ALA A 121 -21.75 8.10 4.50
C ALA A 121 -21.45 7.52 5.89
N ALA A 122 -20.26 6.96 6.11
CA ALA A 122 -19.86 6.45 7.42
C ALA A 122 -19.75 7.58 8.46
N VAL A 123 -19.20 8.74 8.09
CA VAL A 123 -19.14 9.93 8.96
C VAL A 123 -20.54 10.42 9.31
N LEU A 124 -21.44 10.50 8.32
CA LEU A 124 -22.83 10.90 8.53
C LEU A 124 -23.56 9.93 9.47
N LEU A 125 -23.45 8.62 9.25
CA LEU A 125 -24.03 7.61 10.13
C LEU A 125 -23.48 7.69 11.56
N LEU A 126 -22.19 7.92 11.72
CA LEU A 126 -21.57 8.11 13.02
C LEU A 126 -22.10 9.36 13.72
N SER A 127 -22.17 10.49 13.00
CA SER A 127 -22.75 11.73 13.56
C SER A 127 -24.22 11.56 13.94
N ALA A 128 -25.01 10.82 13.15
CA ALA A 128 -26.40 10.53 13.44
C ALA A 128 -26.54 9.62 14.67
N SER A 129 -25.68 8.61 14.82
CA SER A 129 -25.62 7.76 16.01
C SER A 129 -25.37 8.59 17.28
N VAL A 130 -24.36 9.45 17.25
CA VAL A 130 -24.00 10.33 18.38
C VAL A 130 -25.12 11.32 18.69
N ALA A 131 -25.69 11.99 17.68
CA ALA A 131 -26.80 12.92 17.87
C ALA A 131 -28.03 12.23 18.49
N THR A 132 -28.37 11.03 18.01
CA THR A 132 -29.49 10.25 18.54
C THR A 132 -29.25 9.87 20.00
N LEU A 133 -28.03 9.44 20.33
CA LEU A 133 -27.65 9.12 21.71
C LEU A 133 -27.77 10.34 22.64
N LEU A 134 -27.28 11.51 22.21
CA LEU A 134 -27.36 12.74 23.00
C LEU A 134 -28.81 13.19 23.23
N VAL A 135 -29.67 13.08 22.21
CA VAL A 135 -31.10 13.40 22.33
C VAL A 135 -31.80 12.40 23.27
N ALA A 136 -31.48 11.11 23.17
CA ALA A 136 -32.01 10.07 24.05
C ALA A 136 -31.67 10.34 25.52
N MET A 137 -30.43 10.73 25.80
CA MET A 137 -29.98 11.10 27.14
C MET A 137 -30.66 12.37 27.65
N ASN A 138 -30.68 13.44 26.84
CA ASN A 138 -31.19 14.74 27.26
C ASN A 138 -32.71 14.73 27.48
N ARG A 139 -33.46 13.98 26.65
CA ARG A 139 -34.92 13.88 26.74
C ARG A 139 -35.41 12.67 27.54
N GLN A 140 -34.51 11.89 28.13
CA GLN A 140 -34.81 10.65 28.86
C GLN A 140 -35.77 9.75 28.07
N LEU A 141 -35.51 9.60 26.77
CA LEU A 141 -36.32 8.77 25.88
C LEU A 141 -36.15 7.28 26.23
N GLY A 142 -37.13 6.47 25.84
CA GLY A 142 -37.13 5.03 26.09
C GLY A 142 -35.94 4.28 25.46
N GLY A 143 -35.74 3.04 25.91
CA GLY A 143 -34.64 2.16 25.49
C GLY A 143 -34.49 1.98 23.97
N GLU A 144 -35.57 2.15 23.21
CA GLU A 144 -35.58 2.04 21.75
C GLU A 144 -34.63 3.02 21.06
N MET A 145 -34.51 4.25 21.57
CA MET A 145 -33.60 5.25 20.99
C MET A 145 -32.13 4.91 21.22
N TYR A 146 -31.81 4.28 22.36
CA TYR A 146 -30.48 3.76 22.63
C TYR A 146 -30.14 2.60 21.69
N LEU A 147 -31.08 1.68 21.45
CA LEU A 147 -30.92 0.61 20.46
C LEU A 147 -30.70 1.16 19.05
N LEU A 148 -31.47 2.17 18.64
CA LEU A 148 -31.29 2.83 17.35
C LEU A 148 -29.89 3.44 17.22
N SER A 149 -29.41 4.13 18.26
CA SER A 149 -28.06 4.72 18.26
C SER A 149 -26.96 3.65 18.11
N LEU A 150 -27.14 2.49 18.75
CA LEU A 150 -26.21 1.36 18.66
C LEU A 150 -26.22 0.73 17.26
N VAL A 151 -27.40 0.54 16.66
CA VAL A 151 -27.53 0.01 15.30
C VAL A 151 -26.86 0.96 14.30
N LEU A 152 -27.09 2.27 14.42
CA LEU A 152 -26.43 3.28 13.58
C LEU A 152 -24.90 3.26 13.74
N LEU A 153 -24.40 3.08 14.97
CA LEU A 153 -22.97 2.95 15.24
C LEU A 153 -22.37 1.73 14.54
N ILE A 154 -23.02 0.58 14.68
CA ILE A 154 -22.60 -0.68 14.03
C ILE A 154 -22.62 -0.52 12.50
N ALA A 155 -23.67 0.09 11.95
CA ALA A 155 -23.77 0.38 10.52
C ALA A 155 -22.63 1.29 10.04
N ALA A 156 -22.31 2.36 10.78
CA ALA A 156 -21.20 3.26 10.46
C ALA A 156 -19.86 2.51 10.42
N ILE A 157 -19.60 1.68 11.43
CA ILE A 157 -18.38 0.85 11.51
C ILE A 157 -18.34 -0.15 10.36
N ALA A 158 -19.44 -0.83 10.05
CA ALA A 158 -19.52 -1.80 8.96
C ALA A 158 -19.22 -1.15 7.61
N VAL A 159 -19.86 -0.01 7.30
CA VAL A 159 -19.63 0.75 6.07
C VAL A 159 -18.17 1.20 5.99
N GLY A 160 -17.63 1.76 7.08
CA GLY A 160 -16.24 2.19 7.15
C GLY A 160 -15.25 1.05 6.91
N LEU A 161 -15.42 -0.09 7.59
CA LEU A 161 -14.50 -1.23 7.49
C LEU A 161 -14.56 -1.92 6.13
N VAL A 162 -15.75 -2.08 5.55
CA VAL A 162 -15.93 -2.81 4.28
C VAL A 162 -15.54 -1.95 3.09
N LYS A 163 -15.97 -0.68 3.04
CA LYS A 163 -15.79 0.16 1.86
C LYS A 163 -14.47 0.95 1.84
N ALA A 164 -13.82 1.16 2.99
CA ALA A 164 -12.53 1.86 3.01
C ALA A 164 -11.36 1.00 2.50
N ARG A 165 -11.48 -0.34 2.61
CA ARG A 165 -10.42 -1.30 2.28
C ARG A 165 -10.35 -1.56 0.77
N LEU A 166 -9.32 -1.02 0.12
CA LEU A 166 -8.98 -1.31 -1.28
C LEU A 166 -8.50 -2.76 -1.44
N LEU A 167 -7.47 -3.10 -0.68
CA LEU A 167 -6.82 -4.41 -0.64
C LEU A 167 -6.63 -4.80 0.82
N TYR A 168 -6.62 -6.09 1.09
CA TYR A 168 -6.28 -6.61 2.41
C TYR A 168 -5.08 -7.56 2.33
N PRO A 169 -4.08 -7.42 3.21
CA PRO A 169 -2.90 -8.27 3.21
C PRO A 169 -3.27 -9.65 3.77
N LYS A 170 -3.05 -10.71 2.98
CA LYS A 170 -3.28 -12.09 3.40
C LYS A 170 -2.05 -12.67 4.09
N ARG A 171 -0.87 -12.40 3.52
CA ARG A 171 0.43 -12.86 4.04
C ARG A 171 1.54 -11.90 3.61
N ILE A 172 2.41 -11.51 4.54
CA ILE A 172 3.62 -10.72 4.23
C ILE A 172 4.84 -11.55 4.62
N SER A 173 5.55 -12.06 3.62
CA SER A 173 6.83 -12.76 3.79
C SER A 173 8.00 -11.76 3.77
N GLU A 174 9.23 -12.26 3.73
CA GLU A 174 10.44 -11.42 3.66
C GLU A 174 10.63 -10.76 2.30
N ARG A 175 10.44 -11.51 1.22
CA ARG A 175 10.59 -11.00 -0.16
C ARG A 175 9.27 -10.53 -0.77
N TYR A 176 8.19 -11.30 -0.59
CA TYR A 176 6.90 -11.07 -1.25
C TYR A 176 5.76 -10.85 -0.25
N ALA A 177 4.78 -10.06 -0.64
CA ALA A 177 3.51 -9.86 0.04
C ALA A 177 2.35 -10.29 -0.86
N ARG A 178 1.38 -10.96 -0.27
CA ARG A 178 0.15 -11.43 -0.92
C ARG A 178 -1.02 -10.59 -0.46
N TYR A 179 -1.73 -10.03 -1.42
CA TYR A 179 -2.88 -9.16 -1.23
C TYR A 179 -4.10 -9.80 -1.89
N ALA A 180 -5.25 -9.63 -1.26
CA ALA A 180 -6.52 -10.06 -1.83
C ALA A 180 -7.46 -8.86 -1.97
N GLY A 181 -8.48 -9.04 -2.81
CA GLY A 181 -9.44 -7.99 -3.17
C GLY A 181 -9.10 -7.23 -4.46
N CYS A 182 -8.12 -7.66 -5.24
CA CYS A 182 -7.97 -7.21 -6.63
C CYS A 182 -9.14 -7.72 -7.48
N GLY A 183 -9.53 -6.98 -8.51
CA GLY A 183 -10.49 -7.44 -9.50
C GLY A 183 -9.86 -8.41 -10.48
N ASP A 184 -10.66 -9.35 -10.99
CA ASP A 184 -10.20 -10.40 -11.88
C ASP A 184 -9.64 -9.85 -13.20
N GLU A 185 -10.21 -8.76 -13.72
CA GLU A 185 -9.73 -8.07 -14.93
C GLU A 185 -8.31 -7.52 -14.78
N PHE A 186 -8.00 -6.96 -13.59
CA PHE A 186 -6.66 -6.46 -13.31
C PHE A 186 -5.69 -7.63 -13.14
N LEU A 187 -6.08 -8.66 -12.39
CA LEU A 187 -5.25 -9.85 -12.19
C LEU A 187 -4.94 -10.56 -13.51
N ALA A 188 -5.90 -10.62 -14.44
CA ALA A 188 -5.70 -11.24 -15.76
C ALA A 188 -4.60 -10.58 -16.59
N THR A 189 -4.25 -9.31 -16.32
CA THR A 189 -3.14 -8.62 -17.01
C THR A 189 -1.76 -8.93 -16.43
N LEU A 190 -1.69 -9.57 -15.25
CA LEU A 190 -0.44 -9.85 -14.57
C LEU A 190 0.08 -11.25 -14.91
N PRO A 191 1.41 -11.42 -14.98
CA PRO A 191 2.03 -12.74 -15.17
C PRO A 191 1.73 -13.66 -13.98
N SER A 192 1.73 -14.97 -14.24
CA SER A 192 1.50 -15.97 -13.20
C SER A 192 2.69 -16.03 -12.23
N PHE A 193 2.41 -16.20 -10.93
CA PHE A 193 3.45 -16.38 -9.91
C PHE A 193 3.99 -17.82 -9.99
N GLY A 194 5.12 -18.00 -10.68
CA GLY A 194 5.74 -19.32 -10.88
C GLY A 194 6.51 -19.45 -12.19
N ASP A 195 6.26 -18.58 -13.17
CA ASP A 195 7.03 -18.52 -14.42
C ASP A 195 8.34 -17.70 -14.27
N SER A 196 8.55 -17.04 -13.13
CA SER A 196 9.68 -16.13 -12.92
C SER A 196 10.92 -16.70 -12.25
N ASP A 197 10.81 -17.91 -11.69
CA ASP A 197 11.87 -18.59 -10.95
C ASP A 197 12.29 -19.92 -11.61
N ARG A 198 11.94 -20.15 -12.88
CA ARG A 198 12.42 -21.29 -13.68
C ARG A 198 13.41 -20.85 -14.76
#